data_AF-A0A951SXP9-F1
#
_entry.id   AF-A0A951SXP9-F1
#
_cell.length_a   1.000
_cell.length_b   1.000
_cell.length_c   1.000
_cell.angle_alpha   90.00
_cell.angle_beta   90.00
_cell.angle_gamma   90.00
#
_symmetry.space_group_name_H-M   'P 1'
#
loop_
_entity.id
_entity.type
_entity.pdbx_description
1 polymer ?
#
loop_
_entity_poly.entity_id
_entity_poly.type
_entity_poly.pdbx_seq_one_letter_code
_entity_poly.pdbx_strand_id
1 'polypeptide(L)'
;KHDEQIIEIDARPSDSVALAIRIGCPMFMHKKVFLNASVQIDEINEESEEKQELTEQKEKSELEKLQEQLQKALEAENYEEAAKLRDRIRDLQSEN
;
A
#
# COMPACT_ATOMS: atom_id res chain seq x y z
N LYS A 1 33.96 -11.09 -25.49
CA LYS A 1 33.05 -11.85 -24.61
C LYS A 1 33.01 -11.16 -23.26
N HIS A 2 32.17 -10.13 -23.13
CA HIS A 2 31.73 -9.63 -21.82
C HIS A 2 30.22 -9.92 -21.78
N ASP A 3 29.87 -11.19 -21.97
CA ASP A 3 28.49 -11.64 -21.85
C ASP A 3 28.25 -11.92 -20.38
N GLU A 4 27.19 -11.32 -19.83
CA GLU A 4 26.58 -11.63 -18.53
C GLU A 4 27.22 -11.04 -17.26
N GLN A 5 27.81 -9.85 -17.32
CA GLN A 5 28.01 -9.07 -16.08
C GLN A 5 26.85 -8.10 -15.89
N ILE A 6 26.04 -8.37 -14.86
CA ILE A 6 25.04 -7.41 -14.37
C ILE A 6 25.79 -6.34 -13.60
N ILE A 7 25.69 -5.10 -14.06
CA ILE A 7 26.28 -3.93 -13.41
C ILE A 7 25.12 -3.12 -12.82
N GLU A 8 25.12 -3.00 -11.51
CA GLU A 8 24.18 -2.15 -10.79
C GLU A 8 24.73 -0.73 -10.71
N ILE A 9 23.92 0.24 -11.15
CA ILE A 9 24.30 1.66 -11.17
C ILE A 9 23.19 2.43 -10.48
N ASP A 10 23.54 3.19 -9.45
CA ASP A 10 22.60 4.11 -8.82
C ASP A 10 22.29 5.28 -9.76
N ALA A 11 21.00 5.58 -9.91
CA ALA A 11 20.53 6.60 -10.83
C ALA A 11 19.19 7.18 -10.36
N ARG A 12 18.95 8.46 -10.67
CA ARG A 12 17.65 9.07 -10.41
C ARG A 12 16.60 8.47 -11.34
N PRO A 13 15.32 8.40 -10.91
CA PRO A 13 14.24 7.85 -11.73
C PRO A 13 14.12 8.50 -13.12
N SER A 14 14.34 9.83 -13.21
CA SER A 14 14.27 10.57 -14.48
C SER A 14 15.27 10.07 -15.51
N ASP A 15 16.49 9.76 -15.07
CA ASP A 15 17.58 9.34 -15.94
C ASP A 15 17.38 7.89 -16.40
N SER A 16 16.97 7.01 -15.48
CA SER A 16 16.64 5.60 -15.77
C SER A 16 15.50 5.45 -16.77
N VAL A 17 14.40 6.20 -16.58
CA VAL A 17 13.23 6.17 -17.48
C VAL A 17 13.60 6.68 -18.88
N ALA A 18 14.36 7.78 -18.97
CA ALA A 18 14.77 8.34 -20.26
C ALA A 18 15.64 7.36 -21.07
N LEU A 19 16.57 6.67 -20.41
CA LEU A 19 17.39 5.63 -21.04
C LEU A 19 16.55 4.43 -21.47
N ALA A 20 15.64 3.98 -20.61
CA ALA A 20 14.78 2.85 -20.90
C ALA A 20 13.91 3.08 -22.15
N ILE A 21 13.31 4.28 -22.26
CA ILE A 21 12.50 4.67 -23.42
C ILE A 21 13.37 4.74 -24.69
N ARG A 22 14.58 5.30 -24.62
CA ARG A 22 15.46 5.44 -25.78
C ARG A 22 15.97 4.10 -26.33
N ILE A 23 16.24 3.15 -25.45
CA ILE A 23 16.80 1.83 -25.79
C ILE A 23 15.66 0.81 -26.02
N GLY A 24 14.44 1.12 -25.59
CA GLY A 24 13.29 0.21 -25.66
C GLY A 24 13.42 -0.96 -24.69
N CYS A 25 14.01 -0.76 -23.52
CA CYS A 25 14.19 -1.82 -22.53
C CYS A 25 12.98 -1.94 -21.59
N PRO A 26 12.69 -3.16 -21.07
CA PRO A 26 11.62 -3.35 -20.11
C PRO A 26 11.93 -2.64 -18.79
N MET A 27 10.91 -1.97 -18.25
CA MET A 27 10.98 -1.31 -16.95
C MET A 27 10.29 -2.16 -15.88
N PHE A 28 10.87 -2.18 -14.69
CA PHE A 28 10.31 -2.86 -13.52
C PHE A 28 10.25 -1.91 -12.34
N MET A 29 9.26 -2.11 -11.48
CA MET A 29 9.06 -1.32 -10.26
C MET A 29 8.86 -2.25 -9.07
N HIS A 30 9.41 -1.87 -7.92
CA HIS A 30 9.18 -2.60 -6.70
C HIS A 30 7.71 -2.49 -6.26
N LYS A 31 7.07 -3.61 -5.92
CA LYS A 31 5.63 -3.68 -5.59
C LYS A 31 5.21 -2.64 -4.54
N LYS A 32 6.03 -2.41 -3.52
CA LYS A 32 5.74 -1.41 -2.47
C LYS A 32 5.67 0.02 -3.03
N VAL A 33 6.57 0.37 -3.95
CA VAL A 33 6.58 1.71 -4.59
C VAL A 33 5.37 1.88 -5.50
N PHE A 34 5.02 0.84 -6.26
CA PHE A 34 3.83 0.83 -7.10
C PHE A 34 2.56 1.07 -6.27
N LEU A 35 2.36 0.33 -5.19
CA LEU A 35 1.16 0.48 -4.34
C LEU A 35 1.06 1.85 -3.66
N ASN A 36 2.19 2.46 -3.31
CA ASN A 36 2.21 3.77 -2.66
C ASN A 36 2.02 4.93 -3.65
N ALA A 37 2.47 4.77 -4.89
CA ALA A 37 2.47 5.81 -5.91
C ALA A 37 1.36 5.63 -6.96
N SER A 38 0.63 4.51 -6.95
CA SER A 38 -0.46 4.25 -7.88
C SER A 38 -1.62 5.19 -7.59
N VAL A 39 -1.90 6.10 -8.52
CA VAL A 39 -3.18 6.81 -8.60
C VAL A 39 -4.01 6.08 -9.64
N GLN A 40 -5.17 5.56 -9.24
CA GLN A 40 -6.16 5.08 -10.20
C GLN A 40 -6.68 6.30 -10.94
N ILE A 41 -6.26 6.47 -12.18
CA ILE A 41 -6.87 7.43 -13.09
C ILE A 41 -8.08 6.70 -13.65
N ASP A 42 -9.20 6.75 -12.92
CA ASP A 42 -10.50 6.49 -13.53
C ASP A 42 -10.71 7.57 -14.60
N GLU A 43 -11.18 7.15 -15.77
CA GLU A 43 -11.34 7.99 -16.94
C GLU A 43 -11.93 9.36 -16.57
N ILE A 44 -11.20 10.40 -17.00
CA ILE A 44 -11.42 11.83 -16.80
C ILE A 44 -12.92 12.17 -16.68
N ASN A 45 -13.43 12.21 -15.45
CA ASN A 45 -14.53 13.08 -15.08
C ASN A 45 -13.94 14.13 -14.13
N GLU A 46 -13.81 15.33 -14.67
CA GLU A 46 -13.59 16.55 -13.90
C GLU A 46 -14.65 16.63 -12.78
N GLU A 47 -14.25 17.01 -11.58
CA GLU A 47 -15.00 17.00 -10.30
C GLU A 47 -15.03 15.67 -9.56
N SER A 48 -13.99 15.41 -8.77
CA SER A 48 -14.10 14.85 -7.41
C SER A 48 -12.73 14.91 -6.71
N GLU A 49 -12.43 16.06 -6.10
CA GLU A 49 -11.70 16.02 -4.83
C GLU A 49 -12.57 15.24 -3.83
N GLU A 50 -11.96 14.41 -2.98
CA GLU A 50 -12.60 13.45 -2.06
C GLU A 50 -13.03 12.10 -2.66
N LYS A 51 -12.07 11.18 -2.77
CA LYS A 51 -12.23 9.77 -2.36
C LYS A 51 -10.88 9.08 -2.21
N GLN A 52 -10.19 9.40 -1.12
CA GLN A 52 -9.16 8.53 -0.53
C GLN A 52 -9.83 7.50 0.38
N GLU A 53 -10.71 6.67 -0.19
CA GLU A 53 -11.09 5.41 0.41
C GLU A 53 -11.28 4.45 -0.75
N LEU A 54 -10.75 3.22 -0.64
CA LEU A 54 -10.78 2.13 -1.62
C LEU A 54 -9.47 1.95 -2.39
N THR A 55 -8.49 1.31 -1.74
CA THR A 55 -7.88 0.05 -2.21
C THR A 55 -6.88 -0.51 -1.20
N GLU A 56 -7.35 -0.71 0.04
CA GLU A 56 -6.68 -1.62 0.96
C GLU A 56 -7.15 -3.06 0.70
N GLN A 57 -6.70 -3.63 -0.41
CA GLN A 57 -6.48 -5.08 -0.50
C GLN A 57 -5.03 -5.38 -0.11
N LYS A 58 -4.60 -4.86 1.04
CA LYS A 58 -3.67 -5.64 1.87
C LYS A 58 -4.51 -6.77 2.44
N GLU A 59 -4.01 -7.99 2.42
CA GLU A 59 -4.37 -8.96 3.44
C GLU A 59 -3.90 -8.38 4.79
N LYS A 60 -4.66 -7.40 5.30
CA LYS A 60 -4.47 -6.88 6.65
C LYS A 60 -4.56 -8.09 7.56
N SER A 61 -3.56 -8.25 8.42
CA SER A 61 -3.62 -9.29 9.44
C SER A 61 -4.93 -9.14 10.21
N GLU A 62 -5.51 -10.25 10.66
CA GLU A 62 -6.76 -10.21 11.42
C GLU A 62 -6.66 -9.24 12.62
N LEU A 63 -5.45 -9.12 13.20
CA LEU A 63 -5.11 -8.13 14.21
C LEU A 63 -5.21 -6.68 13.74
N GLU A 64 -4.69 -6.35 12.56
CA GLU A 64 -4.72 -4.98 12.02
C GLU A 64 -6.16 -4.53 11.73
N LYS A 65 -7.01 -5.44 11.23
CA LYS A 65 -8.44 -5.17 11.02
C LYS A 65 -9.17 -4.88 12.32
N LEU A 66 -8.90 -5.67 13.35
CA LEU A 66 -9.51 -5.47 14.68
C LEU A 66 -9.04 -4.17 15.33
N GLN A 67 -7.77 -3.79 15.15
CA GLN A 67 -7.25 -2.51 15.64
C GLN A 67 -7.93 -1.31 14.95
N GLU A 68 -8.14 -1.39 13.63
CA GLU A 68 -8.85 -0.34 12.90
C GLU A 68 -10.31 -0.23 13.35
N GLN A 69 -11.00 -1.37 13.52
CA GLN A 69 -12.36 -1.40 14.06
C GLN A 69 -12.43 -0.82 15.47
N LEU A 70 -11.44 -1.11 16.32
CA LEU A 70 -11.35 -0.55 17.68
C LEU A 70 -11.25 0.97 17.62
N GLN A 71 -10.42 1.50 16.74
CA GLN A 71 -10.25 2.94 16.59
C GLN A 71 -11.54 3.62 16.10
N LYS A 72 -12.23 3.04 15.12
CA LYS A 72 -13.54 3.53 14.66
C LYS A 72 -14.59 3.51 15.78
N ALA A 73 -14.61 2.47 16.62
CA ALA A 73 -15.53 2.40 17.75
C ALA A 73 -15.23 3.46 18.82
N LEU A 74 -13.95 3.79 19.07
CA LEU A 74 -13.55 4.87 19.98
C LEU A 74 -13.92 6.25 19.43
N GLU A 75 -13.72 6.49 18.14
CA GLU A 75 -14.11 7.74 17.45
C GLU A 75 -15.64 7.93 17.46
N ALA A 76 -16.39 6.84 17.36
CA ALA A 76 -17.85 6.84 17.47
C ALA A 76 -18.37 6.84 18.92
N GLU A 77 -17.49 6.96 19.93
CA GLU A 77 -17.81 6.89 21.36
C GLU A 77 -18.57 5.61 21.76
N ASN A 78 -18.46 4.53 20.98
CA ASN A 78 -19.09 3.25 21.24
C ASN A 78 -18.19 2.37 22.12
N TYR A 79 -18.15 2.71 23.40
CA TYR A 79 -17.27 2.04 24.37
C TYR A 79 -17.59 0.55 24.57
N GLU A 80 -18.84 0.12 24.34
CA GLU A 80 -19.23 -1.29 24.47
C GLU A 80 -18.59 -2.15 23.37
N GLU A 81 -18.66 -1.69 22.12
CA GLU A 81 -17.98 -2.36 21.00
C GLU A 81 -16.46 -2.28 21.12
N ALA A 82 -15.92 -1.14 21.54
CA ALA A 82 -14.49 -0.97 21.78
C ALA A 82 -13.96 -1.97 22.83
N ALA A 83 -14.72 -2.21 23.91
CA ALA A 83 -14.34 -3.20 24.92
C ALA A 83 -14.28 -4.63 24.34
N LYS A 84 -15.28 -5.03 23.54
CA LYS A 84 -15.33 -6.35 22.89
C LYS A 84 -14.17 -6.53 21.91
N LEU A 85 -13.87 -5.51 21.10
CA LEU A 85 -12.76 -5.52 20.14
C LEU A 85 -11.41 -5.60 20.84
N ARG A 86 -11.21 -4.85 21.94
CA ARG A 86 -9.99 -4.91 22.75
C ARG A 86 -9.76 -6.30 23.33
N ASP A 87 -10.79 -6.92 23.89
CA ASP A 87 -10.66 -8.25 24.49
C ASP A 87 -10.35 -9.29 23.41
N ARG A 88 -10.98 -9.18 22.23
CA ARG A 88 -10.67 -10.06 21.08
C ARG A 88 -9.24 -9.93 20.56
N ILE A 89 -8.71 -8.69 20.51
CA ILE A 89 -7.30 -8.44 20.13
C ILE A 89 -6.37 -9.12 21.13
N ARG A 90 -6.68 -9.02 22.43
CA ARG A 90 -5.86 -9.61 23.49
C ARG A 90 -5.81 -11.13 23.40
N ASP A 91 -6.93 -11.78 23.11
CA ASP A 91 -7.00 -13.24 22.94
C ASP A 91 -6.08 -13.69 21.78
N LEU A 92 -6.20 -13.05 20.62
CA LEU A 92 -5.39 -13.34 19.43
C LEU A 92 -3.89 -13.07 19.64
N GLN A 93 -3.54 -12.09 20.47
CA GLN A 93 -2.15 -11.80 20.85
C GLN A 93 -1.59 -12.82 21.85
N SER A 94 -2.44 -13.49 22.62
CA SER A 94 -2.03 -14.50 23.60
C SER A 94 -1.92 -15.91 23.02
N GLU A 95 -2.59 -16.18 21.90
CA GLU A 95 -2.56 -17.47 21.18
C GLU A 95 -1.39 -17.61 20.17
N ASN A 96 -0.62 -16.54 19.93
CA ASN A 96 0.63 -16.57 19.15
C ASN A 96 1.86 -16.45 20.05
#